data_AF-A0A965AJU9-F1
#
_entry.id   AF-A0A965AJU9-F1
#
_cell.length_a   1.000
_cell.length_b   1.000
_cell.length_c   1.000
_cell.angle_alpha   90.00
_cell.angle_beta   90.00
_cell.angle_gamma   90.00
#
_symmetry.space_group_name_H-M   'P 1'
#
loop_
_entity.id
_entity.type
_entity.pdbx_description
1 polymer ?
#
loop_
_entity_poly.entity_id
_entity_poly.type
_entity_poly.pdbx_seq_one_letter_code
_entity_poly.pdbx_strand_id
1 'polypeptide(L)'
;MLHQRSPFSACLPPVLLAAIVMLWPSPAAGQSGWLPTSWFTKPQIDPQAMFPLSEQNGPWLVLATTFRGDGARDDARRLAQELRSRFRLDAYTHEQAFDFTGEQRGLGLNPDGSPKKMRYANSQQVVEVAVMVGDFAACDDARGQKALTRIKSLRPETLTGEQGKSRAYSDFRRMLGLDKQTGKRPLHMAFMIPNPLLPKDYFNRPQLDQFVIDMNADVEHSLLDCPGRYSVRVATFTGAGGFDAETLNTGDDAADSRLVQAAEKAHRLTKSLRQQGWQAYEFHDRESSIVCVGSLSQLAVEQQDGSQVPSPELVRISTELGPDQEKLAAGTILPKRIEGILLDIEPRPIDVPRLPIGRR
;
A
#
# COMPACT_ATOMS: atom_id res chain seq x y z
N MET A 1 -8.53 -114.10 8.94
CA MET A 1 -7.30 -114.65 9.57
C MET A 1 -6.58 -113.52 10.29
N LEU A 2 -6.27 -113.75 11.56
CA LEU A 2 -5.19 -113.15 12.38
C LEU A 2 -5.00 -111.62 12.34
N HIS A 3 -5.31 -110.89 13.41
CA HIS A 3 -4.54 -110.71 14.66
C HIS A 3 -3.57 -109.53 14.63
N GLN A 4 -3.77 -108.62 15.60
CA GLN A 4 -2.75 -107.91 16.39
C GLN A 4 -1.85 -106.89 15.63
N ARG A 5 -1.56 -105.67 16.11
CA ARG A 5 -1.40 -105.12 17.47
C ARG A 5 -1.38 -103.58 17.38
N SER A 6 -1.91 -102.92 18.41
CA SER A 6 -1.67 -101.51 18.78
C SER A 6 -0.20 -101.31 19.26
N PRO A 7 0.35 -100.07 19.39
CA PRO A 7 -0.03 -99.20 20.52
C PRO A 7 0.02 -97.66 20.29
N PHE A 8 -0.81 -96.98 21.08
CA PHE A 8 -0.62 -95.73 21.82
C PHE A 8 0.22 -94.55 21.30
N SER A 9 -0.49 -93.42 21.26
CA SER A 9 -0.14 -92.07 21.74
C SER A 9 0.91 -91.25 21.02
N ALA A 10 0.43 -90.18 20.35
CA ALA A 10 0.74 -88.82 20.79
C ALA A 10 -0.34 -87.84 20.29
N CYS A 11 -0.87 -87.05 21.23
CA CYS A 11 -1.74 -85.90 20.98
C CYS A 11 -1.18 -84.97 19.92
N LEU A 12 -2.04 -84.47 19.03
CA LEU A 12 -2.15 -83.06 18.65
C LEU A 12 -3.48 -82.87 17.89
N PRO A 13 -4.26 -81.83 18.20
CA PRO A 13 -5.64 -81.67 17.74
C PRO A 13 -5.72 -81.46 16.21
N PRO A 14 -6.82 -81.88 15.56
CA PRO A 14 -7.02 -81.69 14.14
C PRO A 14 -7.15 -80.19 13.82
N VAL A 15 -6.28 -79.75 12.92
CA VAL A 15 -6.30 -78.46 12.24
C VAL A 15 -7.68 -78.26 11.61
N LEU A 16 -8.51 -77.43 12.22
CA LEU A 16 -9.64 -76.80 11.54
C LEU A 16 -9.05 -75.75 10.60
N LEU A 17 -9.30 -75.90 9.30
CA LEU A 17 -9.03 -74.88 8.30
C LEU A 17 -9.85 -73.62 8.69
N ALA A 18 -9.22 -72.69 9.39
CA ALA A 18 -9.77 -71.35 9.58
C ALA A 18 -9.66 -70.63 8.23
N ALA A 19 -10.79 -70.40 7.57
CA ALA A 19 -10.86 -69.46 6.46
C ALA A 19 -10.43 -68.08 6.99
N ILE A 20 -9.20 -67.66 6.68
CA ILE A 20 -8.76 -66.29 6.86
C ILE A 20 -9.54 -65.46 5.85
N VAL A 21 -10.67 -64.92 6.28
CA VAL A 21 -11.27 -63.76 5.64
C VAL A 21 -10.26 -62.63 5.87
N MET A 22 -9.45 -62.34 4.85
CA MET A 22 -8.67 -61.11 4.81
C MET A 22 -9.67 -59.96 4.87
N LEU A 23 -9.89 -59.40 6.06
CA LEU A 23 -10.42 -58.05 6.19
C LEU A 23 -9.35 -57.14 5.58
N TRP A 24 -9.52 -56.81 4.30
CA TRP A 24 -8.86 -55.64 3.75
C TRP A 24 -9.29 -54.44 4.60
N PRO A 25 -8.35 -53.66 5.15
CA PRO A 25 -8.72 -52.39 5.73
C PRO A 25 -9.33 -51.57 4.60
N SER A 26 -10.63 -51.29 4.70
CA SER A 26 -11.25 -50.28 3.86
C SER A 26 -10.42 -49.00 3.98
N PRO A 27 -10.11 -48.30 2.87
CA PRO A 27 -9.46 -47.01 2.97
C PRO A 27 -10.35 -46.14 3.85
N ALA A 28 -9.83 -45.75 5.01
CA ALA A 28 -10.46 -44.73 5.82
C ALA A 28 -10.49 -43.46 4.96
N ALA A 29 -11.66 -43.15 4.40
CA ALA A 29 -11.92 -41.87 3.79
C ALA A 29 -11.78 -40.84 4.92
N GLY A 30 -10.61 -40.19 4.97
CA GLY A 30 -10.36 -39.10 5.90
C GLY A 30 -11.47 -38.08 5.73
N GLN A 31 -12.12 -37.72 6.84
CA GLN A 31 -13.14 -36.68 6.86
C GLN A 31 -12.58 -35.44 6.16
N SER A 32 -13.13 -35.12 4.99
CA SER A 32 -12.91 -33.84 4.35
C SER A 32 -13.38 -32.77 5.32
N GLY A 33 -12.43 -32.00 5.87
CA GLY A 33 -12.74 -30.86 6.73
C GLY A 33 -13.78 -29.96 6.08
N TRP A 34 -14.65 -29.39 6.91
CA TRP A 34 -15.79 -28.52 6.58
C TRP A 34 -15.47 -27.24 5.77
N LEU A 35 -14.22 -27.08 5.29
CA LEU A 35 -13.78 -25.95 4.50
C LEU A 35 -13.83 -26.32 3.01
N PRO A 36 -14.59 -25.61 2.16
CA PRO A 36 -14.60 -25.82 0.73
C PRO A 36 -13.19 -25.74 0.14
N THR A 37 -12.77 -26.76 -0.62
CA THR A 37 -11.49 -26.76 -1.35
C THR A 37 -11.40 -25.61 -2.37
N SER A 38 -12.52 -24.99 -2.74
CA SER A 38 -12.60 -23.78 -3.56
C SER A 38 -12.00 -22.53 -2.88
N TRP A 39 -11.87 -22.49 -1.55
CA TRP A 39 -11.17 -21.42 -0.83
C TRP A 39 -9.66 -21.43 -1.02
N PHE A 40 -9.10 -22.53 -1.54
CA PHE A 40 -7.68 -22.68 -1.83
C PHE A 40 -7.36 -22.70 -3.32
N THR A 41 -8.31 -22.27 -4.17
CA THR A 41 -8.08 -22.16 -5.62
C THR A 41 -6.96 -21.16 -5.85
N LYS A 42 -5.78 -21.63 -6.27
CA LYS A 42 -4.68 -20.75 -6.66
C LYS A 42 -5.20 -19.86 -7.79
N PRO A 43 -5.16 -18.52 -7.66
CA PRO A 43 -5.52 -17.67 -8.78
C PRO A 43 -4.63 -18.05 -9.96
N GLN A 44 -5.24 -18.35 -11.11
CA GLN A 44 -4.53 -18.63 -12.33
C GLN A 44 -3.86 -17.33 -12.78
N ILE A 45 -2.56 -17.23 -12.52
CA ILE A 45 -1.74 -16.10 -12.94
C ILE A 45 -1.64 -16.20 -14.45
N ASP A 46 -2.18 -15.19 -15.15
CA ASP A 46 -2.00 -15.07 -16.60
C ASP A 46 -0.50 -15.10 -16.94
N PRO A 47 -0.03 -16.06 -17.75
CA PRO A 47 1.37 -16.19 -18.14
C PRO A 47 1.93 -14.95 -18.84
N GLN A 48 1.10 -14.06 -19.37
CA GLN A 48 1.51 -12.81 -20.02
C GLN A 48 1.36 -11.57 -19.13
N ALA A 49 0.80 -11.69 -17.93
CA ALA A 49 0.60 -10.54 -17.05
C ALA A 49 1.94 -9.95 -16.56
N MET A 50 2.08 -8.63 -16.73
CA MET A 50 3.23 -7.84 -16.29
C MET A 50 3.16 -7.46 -14.79
N PHE A 51 1.96 -7.35 -14.23
CA PHE A 51 1.74 -6.78 -12.88
C PHE A 51 2.31 -5.37 -12.76
N PRO A 52 1.83 -4.40 -13.56
CA PRO A 52 2.33 -3.03 -13.50
C PRO A 52 2.14 -2.47 -12.09
N LEU A 53 3.16 -1.76 -11.60
CA LEU A 53 3.05 -0.99 -10.36
C LEU A 53 1.96 0.09 -10.51
N SER A 54 1.25 0.37 -9.43
CA SER A 54 0.27 1.45 -9.31
C SER A 54 0.52 2.26 -8.04
N GLU A 55 -0.11 3.43 -7.95
CA GLU A 55 -0.12 4.26 -6.74
C GLU A 55 -0.72 3.55 -5.52
N GLN A 56 -1.56 2.52 -5.73
CA GLN A 56 -2.24 1.78 -4.67
C GLN A 56 -1.33 0.72 -4.02
N ASN A 57 -0.16 0.42 -4.58
CA ASN A 57 0.72 -0.64 -4.08
C ASN A 57 1.62 -0.21 -2.92
N GLY A 58 1.07 0.60 -2.02
CA GLY A 58 1.74 1.12 -0.83
C GLY A 58 2.80 2.18 -1.15
N PRO A 59 3.21 2.94 -0.11
CA PRO A 59 4.17 4.02 -0.27
C PRO A 59 5.63 3.58 -0.32
N TRP A 60 5.95 2.39 0.19
CA TRP A 60 7.30 1.84 0.17
C TRP A 60 7.32 0.42 -0.35
N LEU A 61 8.32 0.13 -1.17
CA LEU A 61 8.52 -1.15 -1.84
C LEU A 61 9.96 -1.62 -1.63
N VAL A 62 10.21 -2.92 -1.75
CA VAL A 62 11.55 -3.43 -1.95
C VAL A 62 11.84 -3.44 -3.44
N LEU A 63 12.81 -2.65 -3.91
CA LEU A 63 13.38 -2.81 -5.24
C LEU A 63 14.23 -4.08 -5.24
N ALA A 64 13.77 -5.13 -5.91
CA ALA A 64 14.47 -6.40 -5.98
C ALA A 64 15.63 -6.32 -6.97
N THR A 65 15.35 -5.90 -8.20
CA THR A 65 16.35 -5.71 -9.26
C THR A 65 15.78 -4.90 -10.43
N THR A 66 16.65 -4.51 -11.37
CA THR A 66 16.29 -3.81 -12.61
C THR A 66 16.88 -4.55 -13.81
N PHE A 67 16.11 -4.60 -14.89
CA PHE A 67 16.53 -5.15 -16.18
C PHE A 67 16.62 -4.04 -17.22
N ARG A 68 17.53 -4.17 -18.19
CA ARG A 68 17.72 -3.20 -19.29
C ARG A 68 17.99 -3.93 -20.60
N GLY A 69 17.76 -3.25 -21.72
CA GLY A 69 18.06 -3.78 -23.06
C GLY A 69 17.11 -4.88 -23.54
N ASP A 70 17.52 -5.57 -24.60
CA ASP A 70 16.69 -6.56 -25.28
C ASP A 70 16.30 -7.71 -24.33
N GLY A 71 14.99 -7.97 -24.23
CA GLY A 71 14.44 -8.99 -23.34
C GLY A 71 14.20 -8.55 -21.90
N ALA A 72 14.51 -7.30 -21.51
CA ALA A 72 14.32 -6.80 -20.14
C ALA A 72 12.88 -6.94 -19.64
N ARG A 73 11.91 -6.62 -20.50
CA ARG A 73 10.49 -6.75 -20.18
C ARG A 73 10.10 -8.19 -19.88
N ASP A 74 10.59 -9.14 -20.67
CA ASP A 74 10.32 -10.56 -20.49
C ASP A 74 10.99 -11.15 -19.25
N ASP A 75 12.24 -10.76 -18.97
CA ASP A 75 12.93 -11.17 -17.75
C ASP A 75 12.26 -10.61 -16.50
N ALA A 76 11.87 -9.33 -16.52
CA ALA A 76 11.14 -8.71 -15.43
C ALA A 76 9.78 -9.38 -15.18
N ARG A 77 9.03 -9.68 -16.24
CA ARG A 77 7.76 -10.41 -16.18
C ARG A 77 7.94 -11.79 -15.54
N ARG A 78 8.91 -12.57 -16.02
CA ARG A 78 9.23 -13.91 -15.47
C ARG A 78 9.58 -13.82 -13.99
N LEU A 79 10.42 -12.85 -13.62
CA LEU A 79 10.81 -12.69 -12.22
C LEU A 79 9.62 -12.30 -11.34
N ALA A 80 8.79 -11.35 -11.78
CA ALA A 80 7.59 -10.96 -11.04
C ALA A 80 6.64 -12.15 -10.85
N GLN A 81 6.41 -12.94 -11.90
CA GLN A 81 5.60 -14.16 -11.84
C GLN A 81 6.20 -15.20 -10.90
N GLU A 82 7.51 -15.42 -10.93
CA GLU A 82 8.19 -16.37 -10.03
C GLU A 82 8.07 -15.91 -8.57
N LEU A 83 8.26 -14.62 -8.29
CA LEU A 83 8.11 -14.03 -6.95
C LEU A 83 6.67 -14.19 -6.42
N ARG A 84 5.66 -13.94 -7.26
CA ARG A 84 4.23 -14.10 -6.90
C ARG A 84 3.84 -15.56 -6.69
N SER A 85 4.23 -16.43 -7.60
CA SER A 85 3.80 -17.84 -7.61
C SER A 85 4.56 -18.71 -6.61
N ARG A 86 5.90 -18.72 -6.70
CA ARG A 86 6.78 -19.61 -5.94
C ARG A 86 7.10 -19.05 -4.56
N PHE A 87 7.37 -17.75 -4.48
CA PHE A 87 7.80 -17.11 -3.23
C PHE A 87 6.66 -16.45 -2.45
N ARG A 88 5.46 -16.37 -3.03
CA ARG A 88 4.25 -15.77 -2.41
C ARG A 88 4.51 -14.32 -1.97
N LEU A 89 5.10 -13.55 -2.87
CA LEU A 89 5.41 -12.14 -2.67
C LEU A 89 4.63 -11.30 -3.67
N ASP A 90 4.03 -10.21 -3.22
CA ASP A 90 3.39 -9.26 -4.11
C ASP A 90 4.44 -8.48 -4.89
N ALA A 91 4.77 -8.96 -6.09
CA ALA A 91 5.73 -8.36 -6.98
C ALA A 91 5.04 -7.60 -8.13
N TYR A 92 5.68 -6.52 -8.56
CA TYR A 92 5.22 -5.60 -9.59
C TYR A 92 6.36 -5.22 -10.53
N THR A 93 6.03 -4.86 -11.78
CA THR A 93 6.96 -4.29 -12.75
C THR A 93 6.74 -2.79 -12.91
N HIS A 94 7.81 -2.02 -13.05
CA HIS A 94 7.74 -0.60 -13.41
C HIS A 94 8.73 -0.30 -14.53
N GLU A 95 8.22 0.24 -15.62
CA GLU A 95 9.03 0.61 -16.78
C GLU A 95 9.34 2.10 -16.75
N GLN A 96 10.60 2.45 -16.94
CA GLN A 96 11.04 3.84 -17.03
C GLN A 96 11.98 4.01 -18.23
N ALA A 97 11.65 4.95 -19.10
CA ALA A 97 12.48 5.34 -20.23
C ALA A 97 13.40 6.50 -19.81
N PHE A 98 14.69 6.36 -20.07
CA PHE A 98 15.70 7.38 -19.85
C PHE A 98 16.26 7.83 -21.19
N ASP A 99 16.23 9.13 -21.45
CA ASP A 99 16.86 9.72 -22.63
C ASP A 99 18.18 10.39 -22.24
N PHE A 100 19.30 9.75 -22.62
CA PHE A 100 20.65 10.26 -22.41
C PHE A 100 21.24 10.93 -23.66
N THR A 101 20.44 11.22 -24.69
CA THR A 101 20.93 11.81 -25.96
C THR A 101 21.09 13.32 -25.91
N GLY A 102 20.45 13.99 -24.95
CA GLY A 102 20.47 15.45 -24.81
C GLY A 102 21.77 16.02 -24.21
N GLU A 103 22.12 17.24 -24.63
CA GLU A 103 23.16 18.04 -23.97
C GLU A 103 22.69 18.45 -22.56
N GLN A 104 23.53 18.20 -21.58
CA GLN A 104 23.30 18.59 -20.19
C GLN A 104 24.12 19.83 -19.84
N ARG A 105 23.61 20.67 -18.94
CA ARG A 105 24.40 21.76 -18.36
C ARG A 105 25.53 21.13 -17.54
N GLY A 106 26.76 21.35 -18.00
CA GLY A 106 27.97 20.90 -17.36
C GLY A 106 28.37 21.76 -16.17
N LEU A 107 29.24 21.20 -15.33
CA LEU A 107 29.87 21.93 -14.23
C LEU A 107 30.89 22.94 -14.76
N GLY A 108 30.71 24.21 -14.40
CA GLY A 108 31.61 25.31 -14.71
C GLY A 108 31.17 26.21 -15.87
N LEU A 109 31.92 27.30 -16.06
CA LEU A 109 31.74 28.26 -17.14
C LEU A 109 32.86 28.11 -18.17
N ASN A 110 32.54 28.38 -19.43
CA ASN A 110 33.51 28.64 -20.47
C ASN A 110 34.23 29.99 -20.20
N PRO A 111 35.39 30.25 -20.81
CA PRO A 111 36.10 31.53 -20.66
C PRO A 111 35.27 32.77 -21.02
N ASP A 112 34.25 32.61 -21.85
CA ASP A 112 33.28 33.65 -22.24
C ASP A 112 32.12 33.82 -21.25
N GLY A 113 32.12 33.08 -20.13
CA GLY A 113 31.07 33.10 -19.12
C GLY A 113 29.84 32.25 -19.44
N SER A 114 29.78 31.58 -20.59
CA SER A 114 28.66 30.68 -20.93
C SER A 114 28.73 29.36 -20.12
N PRO A 115 27.60 28.74 -19.75
CA PRO A 115 27.62 27.44 -19.07
C PRO A 115 28.28 26.37 -19.94
N LYS A 116 29.18 25.57 -19.35
CA LYS A 116 29.72 24.40 -20.05
C LYS A 116 28.59 23.45 -20.42
N LYS A 117 28.72 22.79 -21.56
CA LYS A 117 27.82 21.71 -21.99
C LYS A 117 28.54 20.38 -21.82
N MET A 118 27.84 19.39 -21.28
CA MET A 118 28.31 18.01 -21.13
C MET A 118 27.36 17.07 -21.89
N ARG A 119 27.88 15.93 -22.30
CA ARG A 119 27.07 14.83 -22.84
C ARG A 119 27.34 13.56 -22.04
N TYR A 120 26.35 12.69 -21.94
CA TYR A 120 26.56 11.36 -21.39
C TYR A 120 27.54 10.58 -22.30
N ALA A 121 28.50 9.89 -21.70
CA ALA A 121 29.52 9.15 -22.45
C ALA A 121 28.91 8.05 -23.35
N ASN A 122 27.76 7.50 -22.94
CA ASN A 122 26.94 6.57 -23.70
C ASN A 122 25.61 7.25 -24.02
N SER A 123 25.53 7.97 -25.15
CA SER A 123 24.33 8.69 -25.58
C SER A 123 23.31 7.72 -26.19
N GLN A 124 22.49 7.09 -25.35
CA GLN A 124 21.46 6.14 -25.77
C GLN A 124 20.14 6.41 -25.03
N GLN A 125 19.03 6.09 -25.67
CA GLN A 125 17.76 5.93 -24.97
C GLN A 125 17.73 4.53 -24.35
N VAL A 126 17.46 4.45 -23.05
CA VAL A 126 17.49 3.18 -22.31
C VAL A 126 16.13 3.00 -21.63
N VAL A 127 15.45 1.91 -21.94
CA VAL A 127 14.28 1.47 -21.17
C VAL A 127 14.77 0.52 -20.08
N GLU A 128 14.39 0.83 -18.85
CA GLU A 128 14.65 -0.01 -17.69
C GLU A 128 13.34 -0.56 -17.15
N VAL A 129 13.35 -1.83 -16.75
CA VAL A 129 12.20 -2.48 -16.13
C VAL A 129 12.60 -2.94 -14.73
N ALA A 130 12.07 -2.25 -13.73
CA ALA A 130 12.28 -2.55 -12.32
C ALA A 130 11.29 -3.63 -11.84
N VAL A 131 11.76 -4.55 -11.01
CA VAL A 131 10.91 -5.49 -10.26
C VAL A 131 10.90 -5.08 -8.79
N MET A 132 9.72 -4.71 -8.31
CA MET A 132 9.48 -4.21 -6.94
C MET A 132 8.55 -5.15 -6.19
N VAL A 133 8.68 -5.21 -4.86
CA VAL A 133 7.96 -6.17 -4.03
C VAL A 133 7.39 -5.51 -2.76
N GLY A 134 6.14 -5.81 -2.44
CA GLY A 134 5.47 -5.47 -1.17
C GLY A 134 4.58 -4.24 -1.23
N ASP A 135 4.19 -3.76 -0.05
CA ASP A 135 3.24 -2.65 0.16
C ASP A 135 3.45 -2.03 1.56
N PHE A 136 4.65 -1.52 1.81
CA PHE A 136 5.07 -1.14 3.15
C PHE A 136 4.71 0.30 3.46
N ALA A 137 4.39 0.56 4.73
CA ALA A 137 4.00 1.90 5.17
C ALA A 137 5.19 2.87 5.19
N ALA A 138 6.40 2.34 5.34
CA ALA A 138 7.63 3.11 5.54
C ALA A 138 8.88 2.39 5.05
N CYS A 139 9.97 3.15 4.98
CA CYS A 139 11.30 2.60 4.75
C CYS A 139 11.70 1.62 5.87
N ASP A 140 11.39 1.92 7.13
CA ASP A 140 11.76 1.16 8.33
C ASP A 140 10.62 0.27 8.87
N ASP A 141 9.53 0.10 8.12
CA ASP A 141 8.42 -0.81 8.46
C ASP A 141 8.98 -2.20 8.81
N ALA A 142 8.64 -2.73 10.00
CA ALA A 142 9.17 -4.01 10.47
C ALA A 142 8.82 -5.19 9.53
N ARG A 143 7.63 -5.19 8.90
CA ARG A 143 7.26 -6.17 7.86
C ARG A 143 8.13 -5.96 6.62
N GLY A 144 8.34 -4.70 6.23
CA GLY A 144 9.19 -4.30 5.10
C GLY A 144 10.64 -4.76 5.27
N GLN A 145 11.25 -4.50 6.43
CA GLN A 145 12.60 -4.93 6.74
C GLN A 145 12.73 -6.45 6.77
N LYS A 146 11.76 -7.16 7.37
CA LYS A 146 11.72 -8.62 7.33
C LYS A 146 11.59 -9.17 5.91
N ALA A 147 10.73 -8.56 5.09
CA ALA A 147 10.57 -8.90 3.69
C ALA A 147 11.86 -8.64 2.89
N LEU A 148 12.52 -7.50 3.11
CA LEU A 148 13.80 -7.16 2.50
C LEU A 148 14.87 -8.20 2.80
N THR A 149 15.04 -8.58 4.08
CA THR A 149 15.99 -9.63 4.47
C THR A 149 15.67 -10.94 3.77
N ARG A 150 14.39 -11.31 3.70
CA ARG A 150 13.94 -12.52 2.98
C ARG A 150 14.25 -12.43 1.49
N ILE A 151 13.96 -11.30 0.83
CA ILE A 151 14.16 -11.06 -0.61
C ILE A 151 15.64 -11.12 -0.97
N LYS A 152 16.51 -10.46 -0.19
CA LYS A 152 17.98 -10.54 -0.34
C LYS A 152 18.49 -11.97 -0.28
N SER A 153 17.75 -12.83 0.39
CA SER A 153 18.06 -14.24 0.60
C SER A 153 17.58 -15.15 -0.54
N LEU A 154 16.75 -14.68 -1.48
CA LEU A 154 16.17 -15.54 -2.51
C LEU A 154 17.15 -15.89 -3.63
N ARG A 155 16.85 -17.02 -4.30
CA ARG A 155 17.51 -17.48 -5.53
C ARG A 155 16.48 -17.83 -6.59
N PRO A 156 15.88 -16.83 -7.26
CA PRO A 156 14.95 -17.07 -8.36
C PRO A 156 15.64 -17.80 -9.51
N GLU A 157 14.98 -18.77 -10.12
CA GLU A 157 15.43 -19.46 -11.34
C GLU A 157 15.60 -18.48 -12.49
N THR A 158 14.75 -17.46 -12.57
CA THR A 158 14.88 -16.38 -13.56
C THR A 158 16.24 -15.67 -13.50
N LEU A 159 16.90 -15.66 -12.33
CA LEU A 159 18.20 -15.02 -12.12
C LEU A 159 19.37 -16.00 -11.98
N THR A 160 19.12 -17.31 -12.04
CA THR A 160 20.14 -18.35 -11.79
C THR A 160 20.18 -19.46 -12.84
N GLY A 161 19.14 -19.59 -13.67
CA GLY A 161 19.08 -20.54 -14.78
C GLY A 161 19.63 -19.98 -16.09
N GLU A 162 19.84 -20.85 -17.08
CA GLU A 162 20.37 -20.48 -18.40
C GLU A 162 19.41 -19.65 -19.27
N GLN A 163 18.14 -19.53 -18.85
CA GLN A 163 17.07 -18.88 -19.60
C GLN A 163 16.96 -17.37 -19.34
N GLY A 164 17.55 -16.85 -18.26
CA GLY A 164 17.59 -15.42 -17.92
C GLY A 164 18.89 -14.78 -18.38
N LYS A 165 18.99 -14.48 -19.69
CA LYS A 165 20.19 -13.89 -20.31
C LYS A 165 19.89 -12.57 -21.02
N SER A 166 19.14 -11.65 -20.44
CA SER A 166 19.38 -10.25 -20.83
C SER A 166 20.85 -9.96 -20.54
N ARG A 167 21.64 -9.71 -21.60
CA ARG A 167 23.08 -9.38 -21.52
C ARG A 167 23.33 -8.29 -20.48
N ALA A 168 22.37 -7.38 -20.31
CA ALA A 168 22.40 -6.30 -19.35
C ALA A 168 22.41 -6.71 -17.87
N TYR A 169 21.77 -7.80 -17.44
CA TYR A 169 21.85 -8.21 -16.02
C TYR A 169 23.27 -8.71 -15.69
N SER A 170 23.85 -9.52 -16.59
CA SER A 170 25.26 -9.93 -16.49
C SER A 170 26.22 -8.75 -16.63
N ASP A 171 25.96 -7.81 -17.54
CA ASP A 171 26.81 -6.64 -17.76
C ASP A 171 26.73 -5.63 -16.62
N PHE A 172 25.55 -5.45 -16.00
CA PHE A 172 25.35 -4.64 -14.80
C PHE A 172 26.11 -5.23 -13.60
N ARG A 173 26.04 -6.56 -13.40
CA ARG A 173 26.83 -7.25 -12.37
C ARG A 173 28.33 -7.11 -12.62
N ARG A 174 28.76 -7.20 -13.87
CA ARG A 174 30.16 -6.97 -14.26
C ARG A 174 30.60 -5.52 -14.02
N MET A 175 29.77 -4.54 -14.39
CA MET A 175 30.01 -3.10 -14.22
C MET A 175 30.16 -2.72 -12.74
N LEU A 176 29.36 -3.33 -11.85
CA LEU A 176 29.46 -3.13 -10.41
C LEU A 176 30.55 -4.00 -9.74
N GLY A 177 31.35 -4.75 -10.51
CA GLY A 177 32.42 -5.62 -9.98
C GLY A 177 31.91 -6.83 -9.18
N LEU A 178 30.63 -7.18 -9.33
CA LEU A 178 29.93 -8.22 -8.56
C LEU A 178 30.17 -9.63 -9.10
N ASP A 179 30.72 -9.76 -10.32
CA ASP A 179 31.13 -11.05 -10.90
C ASP A 179 32.32 -11.68 -10.17
N LYS A 180 33.10 -10.89 -9.40
CA LYS A 180 34.25 -11.39 -8.64
C LYS A 180 33.86 -12.09 -7.32
N GLN A 181 32.60 -12.02 -6.91
CA GLN A 181 32.12 -12.55 -5.62
C GLN A 181 31.28 -13.81 -5.80
N THR A 182 31.97 -14.92 -6.02
CA THR A 182 31.42 -16.29 -5.99
C THR A 182 30.83 -16.57 -4.59
N GLY A 183 29.51 -16.40 -4.44
CA GLY A 183 28.79 -16.74 -3.20
C GLY A 183 27.63 -15.81 -2.83
N LYS A 184 27.56 -14.58 -3.38
CA LYS A 184 26.47 -13.65 -3.07
C LYS A 184 25.20 -14.01 -3.85
N ARG A 185 24.05 -13.96 -3.16
CA ARG A 185 22.74 -14.30 -3.72
C ARG A 185 22.29 -13.25 -4.75
N PRO A 186 21.51 -13.61 -5.79
CA PRO A 186 21.19 -12.70 -6.91
C PRO A 186 20.56 -11.37 -6.51
N LEU A 187 19.79 -11.36 -5.41
CA LEU A 187 19.03 -10.21 -4.92
C LEU A 187 19.67 -9.52 -3.70
N HIS A 188 20.94 -9.80 -3.37
CA HIS A 188 21.59 -9.26 -2.18
C HIS A 188 21.64 -7.72 -2.12
N MET A 189 21.57 -7.05 -3.27
CA MET A 189 21.54 -5.59 -3.41
C MET A 189 20.14 -4.98 -3.32
N ALA A 190 19.09 -5.78 -3.09
CA ALA A 190 17.74 -5.24 -2.93
C ALA A 190 17.70 -4.17 -1.81
N PHE A 191 16.87 -3.16 -1.94
CA PHE A 191 16.73 -2.11 -0.93
C PHE A 191 15.31 -1.50 -0.95
N MET A 192 14.97 -0.79 0.12
CA MET A 192 13.68 -0.09 0.23
C MET A 192 13.70 1.17 -0.63
N ILE A 193 12.66 1.37 -1.44
CA ILE A 193 12.47 2.57 -2.26
C ILE A 193 11.04 3.11 -2.06
N PRO A 194 10.82 4.43 -2.08
CA PRO A 194 9.47 4.97 -2.20
C PRO A 194 8.82 4.49 -3.51
N ASN A 195 7.50 4.38 -3.52
CA ASN A 195 6.75 4.12 -4.74
C ASN A 195 6.96 5.30 -5.72
N PRO A 196 7.61 5.07 -6.89
CA PRO A 196 7.98 6.14 -7.82
C PRO A 196 6.76 6.80 -8.50
N LEU A 197 5.59 6.18 -8.40
CA LEU A 197 4.34 6.74 -8.92
C LEU A 197 3.67 7.70 -7.94
N LEU A 198 4.11 7.75 -6.68
CA LEU A 198 3.57 8.71 -5.72
C LEU A 198 4.17 10.11 -5.96
N PRO A 199 3.36 11.17 -5.81
CA PRO A 199 3.85 12.54 -5.85
C PRO A 199 4.97 12.78 -4.84
N LYS A 200 5.94 13.64 -5.19
CA LYS A 200 7.14 13.87 -4.36
C LYS A 200 6.82 14.42 -2.97
N ASP A 201 5.74 15.17 -2.86
CA ASP A 201 5.16 15.72 -1.63
C ASP A 201 4.46 14.66 -0.76
N TYR A 202 4.19 13.46 -1.28
CA TYR A 202 3.57 12.37 -0.52
C TYR A 202 4.34 12.05 0.77
N PHE A 203 5.68 12.10 0.72
CA PHE A 203 6.56 11.79 1.85
C PHE A 203 6.85 12.99 2.76
N ASN A 204 6.34 14.18 2.42
CA ASN A 204 6.54 15.41 3.21
C ASN A 204 5.40 15.65 4.22
N ARG A 205 4.58 14.64 4.52
CA ARG A 205 3.48 14.77 5.49
C ARG A 205 4.04 14.95 6.91
N PRO A 206 3.53 15.92 7.69
CA PRO A 206 3.86 16.02 9.11
C PRO A 206 3.51 14.72 9.83
N GLN A 207 4.48 14.11 10.51
CA GLN A 207 4.17 13.04 11.45
C GLN A 207 3.46 13.63 12.66
N LEU A 208 2.37 13.00 13.09
CA LEU A 208 1.63 13.43 14.27
C LEU A 208 2.47 13.22 15.53
N ASP A 209 2.46 14.21 16.43
CA ASP A 209 3.03 14.05 17.76
C ASP A 209 2.13 13.16 18.65
N GLN A 210 2.69 12.59 19.71
CA GLN A 210 1.96 11.67 20.58
C GLN A 210 0.75 12.32 21.26
N PHE A 211 0.82 13.62 21.55
CA PHE A 211 -0.26 14.34 22.20
C PHE A 211 -1.49 14.43 21.29
N VAL A 212 -1.30 14.78 20.02
CA VAL A 212 -2.38 14.80 19.02
C VAL A 212 -2.94 13.41 18.77
N ILE A 213 -2.10 12.37 18.78
CA ILE A 213 -2.58 10.98 18.68
C ILE A 213 -3.51 10.62 19.83
N ASP A 214 -3.10 10.93 21.07
CA ASP A 214 -3.87 10.63 22.27
C ASP A 214 -5.21 11.38 22.29
N MET A 215 -5.27 12.62 21.79
CA MET A 215 -6.52 13.38 21.63
C MET A 215 -7.53 12.72 20.68
N ASN A 216 -7.09 11.87 19.76
CA ASN A 216 -7.93 11.24 18.76
C ASN A 216 -8.15 9.74 19.01
N ALA A 217 -7.61 9.18 20.10
CA ALA A 217 -7.60 7.74 20.34
C ALA A 217 -9.00 7.15 20.60
N ASP A 218 -9.86 7.88 21.31
CA ASP A 218 -11.21 7.45 21.70
C ASP A 218 -12.31 8.03 20.80
N VAL A 219 -11.93 8.59 19.64
CA VAL A 219 -12.84 9.20 18.69
C VAL A 219 -13.45 8.15 17.77
N GLU A 220 -14.77 7.94 17.86
CA GLU A 220 -15.48 6.87 17.13
C GLU A 220 -15.38 6.98 15.60
N HIS A 221 -15.29 8.20 15.07
CA HIS A 221 -15.16 8.46 13.64
C HIS A 221 -13.92 9.31 13.37
N SER A 222 -12.77 8.85 13.86
CA SER A 222 -11.51 9.57 13.74
C SER A 222 -11.08 9.70 12.28
N LEU A 223 -10.61 10.89 11.89
CA LEU A 223 -9.99 11.09 10.57
C LEU A 223 -8.75 10.21 10.39
N LEU A 224 -8.11 9.79 11.48
CA LEU A 224 -6.97 8.86 11.45
C LEU A 224 -7.35 7.49 10.89
N ASP A 225 -8.63 7.11 10.96
CA ASP A 225 -9.17 5.88 10.41
C ASP A 225 -9.62 6.01 8.95
N CYS A 226 -9.54 7.22 8.36
CA CYS A 226 -9.91 7.43 6.97
C CYS A 226 -8.94 6.66 6.03
N PRO A 227 -9.44 5.74 5.19
CA PRO A 227 -8.57 4.95 4.31
C PRO A 227 -8.05 5.78 3.12
N GLY A 228 -8.74 6.86 2.76
CA GLY A 228 -8.38 7.76 1.68
C GLY A 228 -7.06 8.50 1.90
N ARG A 229 -6.47 8.99 0.81
CA ARG A 229 -5.33 9.91 0.86
C ARG A 229 -5.78 11.30 1.31
N TYR A 230 -6.98 11.69 0.89
CA TYR A 230 -7.59 12.98 1.14
C TYR A 230 -8.99 12.81 1.76
N SER A 231 -9.39 13.83 2.49
CA SER A 231 -10.78 14.06 2.91
C SER A 231 -11.08 15.55 2.76
N VAL A 232 -12.35 15.93 2.66
CA VAL A 232 -12.73 17.34 2.46
C VAL A 232 -13.14 17.93 3.78
N ARG A 233 -12.39 18.89 4.30
CA ARG A 233 -12.77 19.64 5.50
C ARG A 233 -13.98 20.52 5.19
N VAL A 234 -15.03 20.35 5.98
CA VAL A 234 -16.31 21.06 5.85
C VAL A 234 -16.61 21.94 7.06
N ALA A 235 -15.89 21.80 8.17
CA ALA A 235 -15.99 22.70 9.31
C ALA A 235 -14.69 22.75 10.10
N THR A 236 -14.39 23.93 10.65
CA THR A 236 -13.28 24.15 11.57
C THR A 236 -13.79 24.85 12.84
N PHE A 237 -13.47 24.29 14.00
CA PHE A 237 -13.79 24.85 15.32
C PHE A 237 -12.50 25.14 16.07
N THR A 238 -12.15 26.41 16.24
CA THR A 238 -10.92 26.81 16.94
C THR A 238 -11.18 27.12 18.42
N GLY A 239 -10.20 26.82 19.28
CA GLY A 239 -10.22 27.25 20.69
C GLY A 239 -9.94 28.75 20.87
N ALA A 240 -9.31 29.38 19.86
CA ALA A 240 -9.01 30.80 19.82
C ALA A 240 -9.98 31.55 18.89
N GLY A 241 -10.72 32.50 19.46
CA GLY A 241 -11.25 33.68 18.76
C GLY A 241 -12.24 33.45 17.63
N GLY A 242 -13.45 32.97 17.94
CA GLY A 242 -14.63 33.40 17.18
C GLY A 242 -14.92 34.88 17.47
N PHE A 243 -15.43 35.63 16.50
CA PHE A 243 -15.79 37.05 16.60
C PHE A 243 -16.99 37.33 17.54
N ASP A 244 -17.01 36.77 18.74
CA ASP A 244 -17.88 37.26 19.81
C ASP A 244 -17.08 38.29 20.63
N ALA A 245 -17.34 39.56 20.34
CA ALA A 245 -16.64 40.74 20.85
C ALA A 245 -16.86 41.03 22.35
N GLU A 246 -17.17 40.04 23.18
CA GLU A 246 -17.45 40.26 24.63
C GLU A 246 -16.66 39.39 25.61
N THR A 247 -15.66 38.63 25.18
CA THR A 247 -14.87 37.79 26.14
C THR A 247 -13.36 37.88 25.95
N LEU A 248 -12.82 39.10 26.05
CA LEU A 248 -11.38 39.38 26.08
C LEU A 248 -10.86 39.58 27.51
N ASN A 249 -11.15 38.66 28.44
CA ASN A 249 -10.45 38.56 29.74
C ASN A 249 -10.80 37.25 30.45
N THR A 250 -10.15 36.14 30.12
CA THR A 250 -10.13 34.96 31.00
C THR A 250 -8.89 34.12 30.68
N GLY A 251 -8.19 33.65 31.73
CA GLY A 251 -6.93 32.90 31.66
C GLY A 251 -7.08 31.46 31.15
N ASP A 252 -6.06 30.64 31.40
CA ASP A 252 -5.89 29.29 30.84
C ASP A 252 -7.13 28.37 30.96
N ASP A 253 -7.86 28.44 32.08
CA ASP A 253 -9.10 27.65 32.30
C ASP A 253 -10.20 27.88 31.24
N ALA A 254 -10.26 29.09 30.66
CA ALA A 254 -11.25 29.41 29.64
C ALA A 254 -10.83 28.96 28.23
N ALA A 255 -9.52 28.80 27.98
CA ALA A 255 -9.03 28.25 26.72
C ALA A 255 -9.33 26.74 26.62
N ASP A 256 -9.09 26.01 27.70
CA ASP A 256 -9.41 24.58 27.80
C ASP A 256 -10.91 24.33 27.61
N SER A 257 -11.76 25.15 28.24
CA SER A 257 -13.22 25.06 28.06
C SER A 257 -13.66 25.28 26.60
N ARG A 258 -12.96 26.12 25.82
CA ARG A 258 -13.31 26.38 24.41
C ARG A 258 -12.89 25.23 23.50
N LEU A 259 -11.75 24.60 23.74
CA LEU A 259 -11.32 23.42 23.00
C LEU A 259 -12.24 22.23 23.25
N VAL A 260 -12.72 22.06 24.48
CA VAL A 260 -13.76 21.06 24.81
C VAL A 260 -15.05 21.34 24.02
N GLN A 261 -15.52 22.59 23.98
CA GLN A 261 -16.70 22.96 23.19
C GLN A 261 -16.49 22.76 21.68
N ALA A 262 -15.28 23.02 21.17
CA ALA A 262 -14.93 22.79 19.78
C ALA A 262 -15.01 21.28 19.45
N ALA A 263 -14.48 20.43 20.32
CA ALA A 263 -14.56 18.98 20.17
C ALA A 263 -16.01 18.48 20.22
N GLU A 264 -16.83 18.96 21.17
CA GLU A 264 -18.26 18.59 21.24
C GLU A 264 -19.04 19.01 19.98
N LYS A 265 -18.76 20.19 19.42
CA LYS A 265 -19.38 20.66 18.17
C LYS A 265 -18.95 19.81 16.99
N ALA A 266 -17.66 19.48 16.88
CA ALA A 266 -17.15 18.60 15.84
C ALA A 266 -17.81 17.21 15.93
N HIS A 267 -17.96 16.66 17.13
CA HIS A 267 -18.59 15.36 17.35
C HIS A 267 -20.05 15.35 16.94
N ARG A 268 -20.82 16.35 17.40
CA ARG A 268 -22.23 16.49 17.05
C ARG A 268 -22.42 16.64 15.54
N LEU A 269 -21.60 17.44 14.88
CA LEU A 269 -21.67 17.63 13.44
C LEU A 269 -21.33 16.33 12.69
N THR A 270 -20.27 15.64 13.10
CA THR A 270 -19.84 14.36 12.51
C THR A 270 -20.94 13.31 12.62
N LYS A 271 -21.58 13.17 13.79
CA LYS A 271 -22.72 12.28 14.00
C LYS A 271 -23.91 12.64 13.11
N SER A 272 -24.23 13.93 13.00
CA SER A 272 -25.35 14.41 12.17
C SER A 272 -25.11 14.14 10.69
N LEU A 273 -23.88 14.37 10.19
CA LEU A 273 -23.50 14.06 8.82
C LEU A 273 -23.56 12.54 8.55
N ARG A 274 -23.09 11.70 9.49
CA ARG A 274 -23.19 10.24 9.39
C ARG A 274 -24.64 9.76 9.32
N GLN A 275 -25.53 10.33 10.12
CA GLN A 275 -26.97 10.04 10.06
C GLN A 275 -27.60 10.42 8.71
N GLN A 276 -27.09 11.46 8.06
CA GLN A 276 -27.48 11.86 6.70
C GLN A 276 -26.82 11.02 5.59
N GLY A 277 -26.04 9.99 5.94
CA GLY A 277 -25.41 9.08 4.99
C GLY A 277 -24.04 9.52 4.47
N TRP A 278 -23.47 10.60 5.02
CA TRP A 278 -22.11 11.01 4.67
C TRP A 278 -21.06 10.17 5.38
N GLN A 279 -19.97 9.87 4.67
CA GLN A 279 -18.76 9.34 5.29
C GLN A 279 -17.99 10.50 5.97
N ALA A 280 -18.38 10.86 7.19
CA ALA A 280 -17.81 11.98 7.93
C ALA A 280 -16.81 11.56 9.01
N TYR A 281 -15.79 12.36 9.25
CA TYR A 281 -14.76 12.13 10.24
C TYR A 281 -14.53 13.40 11.06
N GLU A 282 -14.07 13.23 12.29
CA GLU A 282 -13.56 14.32 13.11
C GLU A 282 -12.08 14.14 13.44
N PHE A 283 -11.41 15.24 13.67
CA PHE A 283 -10.01 15.27 14.06
C PHE A 283 -9.75 16.45 14.99
N HIS A 284 -8.99 16.20 16.05
CA HIS A 284 -8.62 17.20 17.03
C HIS A 284 -7.12 17.41 17.01
N ASP A 285 -6.67 18.66 17.03
CA ASP A 285 -5.28 19.02 17.26
C ASP A 285 -5.18 20.03 18.42
N ARG A 286 -3.98 20.58 18.62
CA ARG A 286 -3.70 21.51 19.73
C ARG A 286 -4.49 22.81 19.66
N GLU A 287 -5.01 23.20 18.49
CA GLU A 287 -5.59 24.52 18.26
C GLU A 287 -7.07 24.44 17.87
N SER A 288 -7.50 23.31 17.31
CA SER A 288 -8.79 23.18 16.67
C SER A 288 -9.34 21.76 16.64
N SER A 289 -10.64 21.66 16.40
CA SER A 289 -11.33 20.45 15.97
C SER A 289 -11.90 20.68 14.58
N ILE A 290 -11.66 19.74 13.67
CA ILE A 290 -12.15 19.82 12.29
C ILE A 290 -13.10 18.67 12.00
N VAL A 291 -14.03 18.90 11.07
CA VAL A 291 -14.89 17.86 10.52
C VAL A 291 -14.63 17.75 9.02
N CYS A 292 -14.39 16.52 8.57
CA CYS A 292 -14.09 16.19 7.19
C CYS A 292 -15.10 15.19 6.64
N VAL A 293 -15.32 15.21 5.32
CA VAL A 293 -16.24 14.31 4.62
C VAL A 293 -15.54 13.67 3.43
N GLY A 294 -15.84 12.40 3.22
CA GLY A 294 -15.34 11.59 2.11
C GLY A 294 -13.97 10.95 2.38
N SER A 295 -13.69 9.92 1.60
CA SER A 295 -12.42 9.19 1.59
C SER A 295 -11.93 9.08 0.15
N LEU A 296 -11.05 10.00 -0.26
CA LEU A 296 -10.63 10.15 -1.64
C LEU A 296 -9.18 9.67 -1.82
N SER A 297 -8.92 8.89 -2.86
CA SER A 297 -7.55 8.50 -3.25
C SER A 297 -6.84 9.61 -4.05
N GLN A 298 -7.59 10.37 -4.84
CA GLN A 298 -7.12 11.42 -5.75
C GLN A 298 -8.11 12.58 -5.80
N LEU A 299 -7.62 13.80 -6.02
CA LEU A 299 -8.45 15.01 -6.11
C LEU A 299 -8.97 15.28 -7.52
N ALA A 300 -8.29 14.75 -8.54
CA ALA A 300 -8.66 14.83 -9.94
C ALA A 300 -8.62 13.43 -10.57
N VAL A 301 -9.39 13.25 -11.64
CA VAL A 301 -9.44 12.04 -12.46
C VAL A 301 -9.06 12.43 -13.88
N GLU A 302 -8.17 11.65 -14.49
CA GLU A 302 -7.80 11.80 -15.89
C GLU A 302 -8.91 11.27 -16.80
N GLN A 303 -9.31 12.09 -17.78
CA GLN A 303 -10.26 11.70 -18.82
C GLN A 303 -9.57 11.03 -20.00
N GLN A 304 -10.35 10.43 -20.91
CA GLN A 304 -9.82 9.74 -22.09
C GLN A 304 -9.01 10.65 -23.02
N ASP A 305 -9.24 11.96 -22.96
CA ASP A 305 -8.51 12.98 -23.72
C ASP A 305 -7.26 13.52 -22.99
N GLY A 306 -6.92 12.97 -21.82
CA GLY A 306 -5.80 13.40 -20.99
C GLY A 306 -6.08 14.64 -20.13
N SER A 307 -7.29 15.21 -20.19
CA SER A 307 -7.69 16.32 -19.32
C SER A 307 -7.92 15.83 -17.89
N GLN A 308 -7.62 16.70 -16.91
CA GLN A 308 -7.83 16.42 -15.48
C GLN A 308 -9.10 17.12 -15.01
N VAL A 309 -10.08 16.36 -14.53
CA VAL A 309 -11.30 16.90 -13.92
C VAL A 309 -11.35 16.61 -12.43
N PRO A 310 -11.91 17.49 -11.59
CA PRO A 310 -12.07 17.22 -10.17
C PRO A 310 -12.83 15.90 -9.94
N SER A 311 -12.44 15.16 -8.91
CA SER A 311 -13.09 13.90 -8.57
C SER A 311 -14.60 14.10 -8.32
N PRO A 312 -15.48 13.18 -8.77
CA PRO A 312 -16.93 13.34 -8.60
C PRO A 312 -17.35 13.52 -7.14
N GLU A 313 -16.67 12.83 -6.21
CA GLU A 313 -16.96 12.95 -4.77
C GLU A 313 -16.59 14.34 -4.23
N LEU A 314 -15.48 14.93 -4.68
CA LEU A 314 -15.11 16.30 -4.31
C LEU A 314 -16.13 17.32 -4.83
N VAL A 315 -16.57 17.17 -6.08
CA VAL A 315 -17.61 18.04 -6.68
C VAL A 315 -18.91 17.91 -5.91
N ARG A 316 -19.31 16.69 -5.56
CA ARG A 316 -20.51 16.40 -4.77
C ARG A 316 -20.45 17.05 -3.40
N ILE A 317 -19.35 16.86 -2.66
CA ILE A 317 -19.18 17.47 -1.33
C ILE A 317 -19.20 18.99 -1.42
N SER A 318 -18.49 19.59 -2.38
CA SER A 318 -18.46 21.05 -2.55
C SER A 318 -19.85 21.60 -2.91
N THR A 319 -20.60 20.88 -3.74
CA THR A 319 -21.96 21.28 -4.16
C THR A 319 -22.97 21.13 -3.04
N GLU A 320 -22.95 20.01 -2.33
CA GLU A 320 -23.96 19.70 -1.32
C GLU A 320 -23.63 20.32 0.04
N LEU A 321 -22.36 20.46 0.41
CA LEU A 321 -21.92 20.94 1.73
C LEU A 321 -21.25 22.32 1.70
N GLY A 322 -21.07 22.90 0.51
CA GLY A 322 -20.64 24.29 0.35
C GLY A 322 -21.76 25.32 0.59
N PRO A 323 -21.51 26.60 0.28
CA PRO A 323 -22.47 27.67 0.49
C PRO A 323 -23.62 27.56 -0.50
N ASP A 324 -24.74 28.20 -0.18
CA ASP A 324 -25.92 28.24 -1.06
C ASP A 324 -25.55 28.83 -2.43
N GLN A 325 -25.69 28.03 -3.48
CA GLN A 325 -25.24 28.40 -4.83
C GLN A 325 -26.09 29.51 -5.46
N GLU A 326 -27.39 29.56 -5.18
CA GLU A 326 -28.28 30.59 -5.71
C GLU A 326 -27.97 31.94 -5.07
N LYS A 327 -27.77 31.96 -3.75
CA LYS A 327 -27.35 33.16 -3.02
C LYS A 327 -25.96 33.60 -3.45
N LEU A 328 -25.03 32.66 -3.63
CA LEU A 328 -23.67 32.96 -4.09
C LEU A 328 -23.69 33.58 -5.49
N ALA A 329 -24.51 33.08 -6.41
CA ALA A 329 -24.70 33.64 -7.74
C ALA A 329 -25.29 35.07 -7.70
N ALA A 330 -26.11 35.38 -6.68
CA ALA A 330 -26.61 36.72 -6.40
C ALA A 330 -25.62 37.60 -5.62
N GLY A 331 -24.37 37.17 -5.43
CA GLY A 331 -23.32 37.91 -4.73
C GLY A 331 -23.39 37.85 -3.20
N THR A 332 -24.21 36.97 -2.63
CA THR A 332 -24.39 36.80 -1.18
C THR A 332 -23.81 35.46 -0.71
N ILE A 333 -22.86 35.48 0.21
CA ILE A 333 -22.31 34.25 0.79
C ILE A 333 -23.19 33.81 1.97
N LEU A 334 -23.83 32.65 1.83
CA LEU A 334 -24.59 32.03 2.91
C LEU A 334 -24.04 30.62 3.17
N PRO A 335 -23.27 30.41 4.26
CA PRO A 335 -22.73 29.09 4.59
C PRO A 335 -23.87 28.11 4.89
N LYS A 336 -23.68 26.85 4.49
CA LYS A 336 -24.64 25.79 4.83
C LYS A 336 -24.66 25.58 6.35
N ARG A 337 -25.83 25.19 6.86
CA ARG A 337 -26.06 24.90 8.27
C ARG A 337 -26.59 23.48 8.45
N ILE A 338 -26.05 22.76 9.43
CA ILE A 338 -26.50 21.43 9.84
C ILE A 338 -26.68 21.44 11.35
N GLU A 339 -27.88 21.14 11.85
CA GLU A 339 -28.19 21.12 13.30
C GLU A 339 -27.74 22.41 14.03
N GLY A 340 -27.95 23.57 13.39
CA GLY A 340 -27.56 24.86 13.96
C GLY A 340 -26.09 25.24 13.75
N ILE A 341 -25.23 24.32 13.33
CA ILE A 341 -23.79 24.51 13.13
C ILE A 341 -23.52 24.99 11.70
N LEU A 342 -22.79 26.09 11.55
CA LEU A 342 -22.35 26.60 10.25
C LEU A 342 -21.15 25.79 9.74
N LEU A 343 -21.17 25.47 8.45
CA LEU A 343 -20.05 24.88 7.73
C LEU A 343 -19.09 25.96 7.23
N ASP A 344 -17.86 25.55 6.91
CA ASP A 344 -16.87 26.39 6.26
C ASP A 344 -17.41 26.88 4.91
N ILE A 345 -17.18 28.16 4.58
CA ILE A 345 -17.64 28.76 3.31
C ILE A 345 -17.04 28.04 2.09
N GLU A 346 -15.84 27.49 2.24
CA GLU A 346 -15.17 26.76 1.18
C GLU A 346 -14.75 25.39 1.73
N PRO A 347 -15.45 24.31 1.37
CA PRO A 347 -14.99 22.97 1.65
C PRO A 347 -13.63 22.73 0.98
N ARG A 348 -12.62 22.38 1.77
CA ARG A 348 -11.23 22.25 1.28
C ARG A 348 -10.73 20.82 1.42
N PRO A 349 -10.21 20.21 0.34
CA PRO A 349 -9.50 18.95 0.47
C PRO A 349 -8.26 19.14 1.34
N ILE A 350 -8.05 18.20 2.26
CA ILE A 350 -6.85 18.11 3.09
C ILE A 350 -6.25 16.71 2.97
N ASP A 351 -4.95 16.59 3.18
CA ASP A 351 -4.33 15.29 3.38
C ASP A 351 -4.82 14.67 4.69
N VAL A 352 -5.21 13.39 4.63
CA VAL A 352 -5.54 12.62 5.83
C VAL A 352 -4.25 12.46 6.67
N PRO A 353 -4.24 12.89 7.94
CA PRO A 353 -3.11 12.69 8.83
C PRO A 353 -2.84 11.20 9.05
N ARG A 354 -1.57 10.83 9.20
CA ARG A 354 -1.18 9.42 9.42
C ARG A 354 -0.44 9.29 10.74
N LEU A 355 -0.79 8.22 11.47
CA LEU A 355 -0.04 7.80 12.63
C LEU A 355 1.44 7.57 12.26
N PRO A 356 2.38 7.90 13.15
CA PRO A 356 3.77 7.50 13.01
C PRO A 356 3.88 5.99 12.80
N ILE A 357 4.79 5.61 11.93
CA ILE A 357 4.97 4.23 11.49
C ILE A 357 5.40 3.37 12.69
N GLY A 358 4.72 2.24 12.92
CA GLY A 358 5.12 1.25 13.94
C GLY A 358 4.09 0.93 15.02
N ARG A 359 2.97 1.67 15.09
CA ARG A 359 1.79 1.28 15.88
C ARG A 359 0.64 0.92 14.93
N ARG A 360 0.34 -0.37 14.84
CA ARG A 360 -0.98 -0.88 14.47
C ARG A 360 -1.57 -1.53 15.71
#